data_AF-A0A538HYF2-F1
#
_entry.id   AF-A0A538HYF2-F1
#
_cell.length_a   1.000
_cell.length_b   1.000
_cell.length_c   1.000
_cell.angle_alpha   90.00
_cell.angle_beta   90.00
_cell.angle_gamma   90.00
#
_symmetry.space_group_name_H-M   'P 1'
#
loop_
_entity.id
_entity.type
_entity.pdbx_description
1 polymer ?
#
loop_
_entity_poly.entity_id
_entity_poly.type
_entity_poly.pdbx_seq_one_letter_code
_entity_poly.pdbx_strand_id
1 'polypeptide(L)'
;MATTHDRPATREQVPFRVRTADGDTVDLSYSSPRSAETHDEMAVLESLPWFESGKPLKNWMLHETDFYDEVEQIWGQRWGAEGIGTLLEVLVSRPTVNEIRDEYAREWQYYYSSRAGNADLGRLQAQFDEYYAVLEQHGVRVNYIEAPVPAIGTYGYLKNLVTLAGGGLVVRGGAIVHRMGLGSWQRGREVIWSKVLTALQVPIYLTIHSRGIGEPGAGRWLDSKTFVFNESVVANEEGLRQIEFVLNGLGIEMITTHSPGWVETTNDGNWGTSHADMFLMVPDHGVAVLAPHLVNYGFVQYLMRNDWKVIEVPPDEYWGLACNAVTLAPGRVVMNAGSPAVVDRLGREGIEVIQVDFSESHNFAIAGLHCATLELRREQEGLSRHV
;
A
#
# COMPACT_ATOMS: atom_id res chain seq x y z
N MET A 1 -23.35 1.31 -32.11
CA MET A 1 -23.90 0.06 -31.56
C MET A 1 -23.29 -0.11 -30.18
N ALA A 2 -24.12 -0.01 -29.14
CA ALA A 2 -23.69 -0.12 -27.76
C ALA A 2 -23.21 -1.56 -27.51
N THR A 3 -21.92 -1.73 -27.22
CA THR A 3 -21.39 -2.98 -26.70
C THR A 3 -21.97 -3.18 -25.31
N THR A 4 -22.80 -4.22 -25.19
CA THR A 4 -23.32 -4.75 -23.93
C THR A 4 -22.17 -4.92 -22.94
N HIS A 5 -22.18 -4.13 -21.87
CA HIS A 5 -21.47 -4.48 -20.65
C HIS A 5 -22.11 -5.76 -20.13
N ASP A 6 -21.52 -6.90 -20.45
CA ASP A 6 -21.79 -8.12 -19.72
C ASP A 6 -21.58 -7.82 -18.24
N ARG A 7 -22.59 -8.09 -17.42
CA ARG A 7 -22.42 -8.05 -15.98
C ARG A 7 -21.26 -8.97 -15.65
N PRO A 8 -20.32 -8.58 -14.76
CA PRO A 8 -19.32 -9.53 -14.29
C PRO A 8 -20.07 -10.77 -13.82
N ALA A 9 -19.72 -11.94 -14.38
CA ALA A 9 -20.32 -13.20 -13.99
C ALA A 9 -20.29 -13.27 -12.46
N THR A 10 -21.45 -13.41 -11.83
CA THR A 10 -21.57 -13.39 -10.38
C THR A 10 -20.72 -14.54 -9.83
N ARG A 11 -19.55 -14.22 -9.28
CA ARG A 11 -18.68 -15.19 -8.62
C ARG A 11 -19.41 -15.80 -7.44
N GLU A 12 -19.25 -17.10 -7.24
CA GLU A 12 -19.91 -17.81 -6.14
C GLU A 12 -18.94 -17.94 -4.95
N GLN A 13 -19.39 -17.58 -3.75
CA GLN A 13 -18.61 -17.83 -2.53
C GLN A 13 -18.83 -19.27 -2.06
N VAL A 14 -17.80 -20.10 -2.21
CA VAL A 14 -17.83 -21.52 -1.87
C VAL A 14 -17.14 -21.73 -0.52
N PRO A 15 -17.86 -22.21 0.52
CA PRO A 15 -17.27 -22.46 1.84
C PRO A 15 -16.42 -23.74 1.82
N PHE A 16 -15.31 -23.71 2.54
CA PHE A 16 -14.48 -24.88 2.81
C PHE A 16 -13.83 -24.77 4.19
N ARG A 17 -13.13 -25.82 4.65
CA ARG A 17 -12.55 -25.85 5.99
C ARG A 17 -11.15 -26.43 6.01
N VAL A 18 -10.33 -25.92 6.93
CA VAL A 18 -9.07 -26.55 7.32
C VAL A 18 -9.27 -27.21 8.68
N ARG A 19 -8.87 -28.48 8.78
CA ARG A 19 -8.74 -29.17 10.07
C ARG A 19 -7.27 -29.11 10.49
N THR A 20 -6.98 -28.48 11.63
CA THR A 20 -5.61 -28.36 12.13
C THR A 20 -5.13 -29.68 12.71
N ALA A 21 -3.81 -29.83 12.86
CA ALA A 21 -3.21 -31.00 13.48
C ALA A 21 -3.66 -31.18 14.95
N ASP A 22 -4.00 -30.08 15.62
CA ASP A 22 -4.51 -30.06 17.00
C ASP A 22 -6.02 -30.36 17.09
N GLY A 23 -6.69 -30.54 15.95
CA GLY A 23 -8.09 -30.92 15.87
C GLY A 23 -9.07 -29.75 15.74
N ASP A 24 -8.58 -28.51 15.75
CA ASP A 24 -9.40 -27.32 15.50
C ASP A 24 -9.88 -27.27 14.05
N THR A 25 -10.98 -26.54 13.83
CA THR A 25 -11.53 -26.29 12.50
C THR A 25 -11.51 -24.80 12.21
N VAL A 26 -10.97 -24.43 11.06
CA VAL A 26 -10.97 -23.07 10.53
C VAL A 26 -11.88 -23.03 9.31
N ASP A 27 -12.98 -22.28 9.39
CA ASP A 27 -13.85 -22.02 8.26
C ASP A 27 -13.22 -20.99 7.33
N LEU A 28 -13.29 -21.26 6.03
CA LEU A 28 -12.77 -20.43 4.96
C LEU A 28 -13.79 -20.35 3.82
N SER A 29 -13.56 -19.42 2.90
CA SER A 29 -14.34 -19.30 1.66
C SER A 29 -13.42 -19.06 0.47
N TYR A 30 -13.85 -19.55 -0.69
CA TYR A 30 -13.19 -19.37 -1.97
C TYR A 30 -14.19 -18.73 -2.93
N SER A 31 -13.80 -17.65 -3.61
CA SER A 31 -14.63 -17.08 -4.67
C SER A 31 -14.40 -17.84 -5.97
N SER A 32 -15.36 -18.66 -6.37
CA SER A 32 -15.35 -19.39 -7.64
C SER A 32 -15.69 -18.48 -8.82
N PRO A 33 -14.97 -18.57 -9.95
CA PRO A 33 -15.29 -17.79 -11.16
C PRO A 33 -16.64 -18.14 -11.80
N ARG A 34 -17.19 -19.32 -11.48
CA ARG A 34 -18.43 -19.84 -12.06
C ARG A 34 -19.31 -20.43 -10.97
N SER A 35 -20.62 -20.32 -11.15
CA SER A 35 -21.55 -20.97 -10.23
C SER A 35 -21.59 -22.47 -10.46
N ALA A 36 -21.53 -23.26 -9.39
CA ALA A 36 -21.62 -24.71 -9.45
C ALA A 36 -22.98 -25.20 -9.97
N GLU A 37 -24.06 -24.46 -9.70
CA GLU A 37 -25.41 -24.81 -10.16
C GLU A 37 -25.54 -24.76 -11.70
N THR A 38 -24.86 -23.79 -12.33
CA THR A 38 -24.95 -23.54 -13.77
C THR A 38 -23.71 -23.97 -14.54
N HIS A 39 -22.75 -24.65 -13.91
CA HIS A 39 -21.47 -25.01 -14.53
C HIS A 39 -21.62 -26.22 -15.45
N ASP A 40 -21.34 -26.02 -16.75
CA ASP A 40 -21.26 -27.09 -17.75
C ASP A 40 -19.79 -27.37 -18.06
N GLU A 41 -19.25 -28.43 -17.45
CA GLU A 41 -17.85 -28.82 -17.63
C GLU A 41 -17.53 -29.21 -19.08
N MET A 42 -18.47 -29.86 -19.78
CA MET A 42 -18.22 -30.31 -21.15
C MET A 42 -18.16 -29.13 -22.12
N ALA A 43 -19.06 -28.17 -21.98
CA ALA A 43 -19.01 -26.93 -22.77
C ALA A 43 -17.71 -26.15 -22.54
N VAL A 44 -17.22 -26.14 -21.30
CA VAL A 44 -15.92 -25.53 -20.96
C VAL A 44 -14.80 -26.30 -21.65
N LEU A 45 -14.69 -27.61 -21.48
CA LEU A 45 -13.65 -28.43 -22.11
C LEU A 45 -13.62 -28.24 -23.63
N GLU A 46 -14.77 -28.24 -24.29
CA GLU A 46 -14.89 -28.02 -25.73
C GLU A 46 -14.41 -26.63 -26.19
N SER A 47 -14.40 -25.64 -25.29
CA SER A 47 -13.86 -24.30 -25.56
C SER A 47 -12.35 -24.18 -25.38
N LEU A 48 -11.70 -25.14 -24.69
CA LEU A 48 -10.30 -25.03 -24.33
C LEU A 48 -9.38 -25.44 -25.49
N PRO A 49 -8.42 -24.59 -25.91
CA PRO A 49 -7.56 -24.89 -27.05
C PRO A 49 -6.58 -26.06 -26.78
N TRP A 50 -6.32 -26.35 -25.50
CA TRP A 50 -5.49 -27.47 -25.05
C TRP A 50 -6.25 -28.78 -24.80
N PHE A 51 -7.58 -28.77 -24.93
CA PHE A 51 -8.41 -29.97 -24.79
C PHE A 51 -8.58 -30.70 -26.13
N GLU A 52 -8.49 -32.02 -26.09
CA GLU A 52 -8.84 -32.88 -27.20
C GLU A 52 -9.35 -34.22 -26.66
N SER A 53 -10.59 -34.58 -27.01
CA SER A 53 -11.23 -35.79 -26.48
C SER A 53 -10.41 -37.05 -26.76
N GLY A 54 -10.19 -37.85 -25.71
CA GLY A 54 -9.39 -39.08 -25.78
C GLY A 54 -7.86 -38.87 -25.83
N LYS A 55 -7.37 -37.62 -25.72
CA LYS A 55 -5.93 -37.31 -25.68
C LYS A 55 -5.52 -36.67 -24.34
N PRO A 56 -4.24 -36.76 -23.96
CA PRO A 56 -3.71 -35.99 -22.84
C PRO A 56 -3.80 -34.48 -23.07
N LEU A 57 -3.83 -33.72 -21.97
CA LEU A 57 -3.74 -32.27 -21.96
C LEU A 57 -2.47 -31.80 -22.70
N LYS A 58 -2.63 -30.80 -23.56
CA LYS A 58 -1.50 -30.16 -24.25
C LYS A 58 -0.81 -29.15 -23.32
N ASN A 59 -0.17 -29.65 -22.25
CA ASN A 59 0.40 -28.82 -21.17
C ASN A 59 1.33 -27.70 -21.68
N TRP A 60 2.03 -27.92 -22.80
CA TRP A 60 2.90 -26.91 -23.40
C TRP A 60 2.17 -25.62 -23.76
N MET A 61 0.87 -25.69 -24.11
CA MET A 61 0.04 -24.50 -24.36
C MET A 61 -0.26 -23.72 -23.08
N LEU A 62 -0.45 -24.43 -21.95
CA LEU A 62 -0.63 -23.77 -20.65
C LEU A 62 0.67 -23.10 -20.18
N HIS A 63 1.83 -23.67 -20.50
CA HIS A 63 3.13 -23.08 -20.16
C HIS A 63 3.40 -21.75 -20.90
N GLU A 64 2.65 -21.46 -21.97
CA GLU A 64 2.72 -20.21 -22.73
C GLU A 64 1.73 -19.15 -22.23
N THR A 65 0.86 -19.51 -21.29
CA THR A 65 -0.15 -18.58 -20.73
C THR A 65 0.48 -17.69 -19.67
N ASP A 66 0.28 -16.38 -19.79
CA ASP A 66 0.74 -15.43 -18.80
C ASP A 66 -0.18 -15.46 -17.57
N PHE A 67 0.41 -15.34 -16.38
CA PHE A 67 -0.35 -15.33 -15.13
C PHE A 67 -1.47 -14.27 -15.13
N TYR A 68 -1.24 -13.06 -15.68
CA TYR A 68 -2.24 -11.99 -15.72
C TYR A 68 -3.47 -12.29 -16.55
N ASP A 69 -3.34 -13.16 -17.55
CA ASP A 69 -4.45 -13.54 -18.40
C ASP A 69 -5.47 -14.36 -17.61
N GLU A 70 -5.02 -15.06 -16.57
CA GLU A 70 -5.85 -15.91 -15.72
C GLU A 70 -6.17 -15.29 -14.34
N VAL A 71 -5.43 -14.25 -13.92
CA VAL A 71 -5.56 -13.67 -12.57
C VAL A 71 -6.99 -13.30 -12.21
N GLU A 72 -7.74 -12.66 -13.11
CA GLU A 72 -9.12 -12.28 -12.83
C GLU A 72 -10.04 -13.49 -12.61
N GLN A 73 -9.84 -14.55 -13.40
CA GLN A 73 -10.61 -15.79 -13.24
C GLN A 73 -10.24 -16.50 -11.94
N ILE A 74 -8.95 -16.57 -11.59
CA ILE A 74 -8.47 -17.31 -10.41
C ILE A 74 -8.69 -16.52 -9.11
N TRP A 75 -8.36 -15.23 -9.10
CA TRP A 75 -8.25 -14.38 -7.91
C TRP A 75 -9.35 -13.32 -7.80
N GLY A 76 -10.34 -13.35 -8.70
CA GLY A 76 -11.51 -12.47 -8.64
C GLY A 76 -11.34 -11.16 -9.40
N GLN A 77 -10.12 -10.63 -9.48
CA GLN A 77 -9.81 -9.42 -10.23
C GLN A 77 -8.30 -9.26 -10.47
N ARG A 78 -7.94 -8.38 -11.41
CA ARG A 78 -6.55 -7.95 -11.61
C ARG A 78 -6.10 -7.00 -10.49
N TRP A 79 -5.08 -7.41 -9.76
CA TRP A 79 -4.43 -6.64 -8.69
C TRP A 79 -3.21 -5.88 -9.24
N GLY A 80 -2.91 -4.72 -8.64
CA GLY A 80 -1.75 -3.88 -8.97
C GLY A 80 -1.98 -2.39 -8.72
N ALA A 81 -1.14 -1.79 -7.87
CA ALA A 81 -1.19 -0.38 -7.49
C ALA A 81 0.08 0.38 -7.91
N GLU A 82 0.73 -0.03 -9.00
CA GLU A 82 1.93 0.65 -9.49
C GLU A 82 1.63 2.03 -10.07
N GLY A 83 2.61 2.92 -9.95
CA GLY A 83 2.58 4.24 -10.53
C GLY A 83 1.61 5.21 -9.86
N ILE A 84 1.18 6.19 -10.65
CA ILE A 84 0.35 7.32 -10.20
C ILE A 84 -1.00 7.39 -10.93
N GLY A 85 -1.37 6.35 -11.67
CA GLY A 85 -2.67 6.26 -12.34
C GLY A 85 -3.85 6.33 -11.36
N THR A 86 -5.07 6.48 -11.87
CA THR A 86 -6.27 6.63 -11.04
C THR A 86 -6.37 5.55 -9.97
N LEU A 87 -6.45 5.94 -8.69
CA LEU A 87 -6.61 5.05 -7.55
C LEU A 87 -8.03 4.46 -7.57
N LEU A 88 -8.13 3.14 -7.59
CA LEU A 88 -9.40 2.43 -7.75
C LEU A 88 -9.83 1.75 -6.46
N GLU A 89 -8.89 1.18 -5.69
CA GLU A 89 -9.21 0.37 -4.54
C GLU A 89 -8.11 0.42 -3.48
N VAL A 90 -8.51 0.56 -2.22
CA VAL A 90 -7.62 0.62 -1.05
C VAL A 90 -8.12 -0.30 0.06
N LEU A 91 -7.23 -0.61 1.00
CA LEU A 91 -7.56 -1.15 2.32
C LEU A 91 -7.18 -0.13 3.39
N VAL A 92 -8.09 0.10 4.34
CA VAL A 92 -7.93 1.03 5.44
C VAL A 92 -8.36 0.41 6.77
N SER A 93 -8.03 1.06 7.90
CA SER A 93 -8.29 0.55 9.25
C SER A 93 -8.78 1.66 10.15
N ARG A 94 -9.90 1.42 10.83
CA ARG A 94 -10.50 2.41 11.73
C ARG A 94 -9.71 2.47 13.05
N PRO A 95 -9.39 3.66 13.57
CA PRO A 95 -8.80 3.82 14.89
C PRO A 95 -9.67 3.21 16.00
N THR A 96 -9.03 2.49 16.93
CA THR A 96 -9.67 1.84 18.07
C THR A 96 -8.99 2.22 19.38
N VAL A 97 -9.51 1.69 20.49
CA VAL A 97 -8.87 1.81 21.81
C VAL A 97 -7.45 1.25 21.87
N ASN A 98 -7.04 0.43 20.89
CA ASN A 98 -5.66 0.00 20.75
C ASN A 98 -4.69 1.18 20.62
N GLU A 99 -5.11 2.26 19.96
CA GLU A 99 -4.27 3.41 19.68
C GLU A 99 -4.14 4.39 20.87
N ILE A 100 -4.78 4.15 22.00
CA ILE A 100 -4.77 5.08 23.15
C ILE A 100 -4.39 4.39 24.46
N ARG A 101 -3.46 3.43 24.37
CA ARG A 101 -2.97 2.68 25.54
C ARG A 101 -2.10 3.55 26.44
N ASP A 102 -2.25 3.38 27.76
CA ASP A 102 -1.47 4.09 28.77
C ASP A 102 0.05 3.92 28.59
N GLU A 103 0.48 2.71 28.20
CA GLU A 103 1.89 2.41 27.96
C GLU A 103 2.45 3.27 26.81
N TYR A 104 1.64 3.54 25.78
CA TYR A 104 2.03 4.37 24.64
C TYR A 104 2.15 5.83 25.02
N ALA A 105 1.27 6.32 25.89
CA ALA A 105 1.35 7.69 26.41
C ALA A 105 2.55 7.91 27.34
N ARG A 106 2.90 6.91 28.17
CA ARG A 106 4.01 7.00 29.13
C ARG A 106 5.36 6.90 28.44
N GLU A 107 5.52 5.94 27.53
CA GLU A 107 6.78 5.68 26.81
C GLU A 107 6.70 6.17 25.35
N TRP A 108 6.15 7.38 25.17
CA TRP A 108 5.77 7.93 23.87
C TRP A 108 6.91 8.00 22.85
N GLN A 109 8.15 8.23 23.29
CA GLN A 109 9.32 8.25 22.40
C GLN A 109 9.64 6.85 21.85
N TYR A 110 9.61 5.81 22.71
CA TYR A 110 9.82 4.43 22.29
C TYR A 110 8.71 3.96 21.34
N TYR A 111 7.48 4.38 21.62
CA TYR A 111 6.32 4.10 20.78
C TYR A 111 6.18 5.04 19.59
N TYR A 112 7.13 5.94 19.35
CA TYR A 112 7.16 6.78 18.15
C TYR A 112 5.93 7.70 18.01
N SER A 113 5.57 8.38 19.09
CA SER A 113 4.59 9.49 19.08
C SER A 113 5.33 10.83 18.97
N SER A 114 4.66 11.89 18.48
CA SER A 114 5.28 13.23 18.40
C SER A 114 5.35 13.97 19.74
N ARG A 115 4.50 13.58 20.71
CA ARG A 115 4.43 14.18 22.05
C ARG A 115 3.92 13.19 23.08
N ALA A 116 4.12 13.53 24.36
CA ALA A 116 3.57 12.78 25.49
C ALA A 116 2.04 12.85 25.56
N GLY A 117 1.42 11.79 26.09
CA GLY A 117 -0.03 11.65 26.21
C GLY A 117 -0.66 10.78 25.12
N ASN A 118 -1.99 10.65 25.17
CA ASN A 118 -2.78 9.92 24.17
C ASN A 118 -3.47 10.89 23.20
N ALA A 119 -3.79 10.38 22.01
CA ALA A 119 -4.71 11.05 21.12
C ALA A 119 -6.12 11.12 21.71
N ASP A 120 -6.88 12.13 21.29
CA ASP A 120 -8.34 12.11 21.40
C ASP A 120 -8.89 11.10 20.38
N LEU A 121 -9.34 9.94 20.87
CA LEU A 121 -9.83 8.86 20.00
C LEU A 121 -11.05 9.30 19.17
N GLY A 122 -11.94 10.13 19.73
CA GLY A 122 -13.12 10.59 19.01
C GLY A 122 -12.74 11.51 17.84
N ARG A 123 -11.80 12.44 18.09
CA ARG A 123 -11.23 13.30 17.05
C ARG A 123 -10.46 12.49 16.02
N LEU A 124 -9.63 11.53 16.44
CA LEU A 124 -8.87 10.66 15.56
C LEU A 124 -9.79 9.86 14.64
N GLN A 125 -10.87 9.28 15.17
CA GLN A 125 -11.87 8.58 14.37
C GLN A 125 -12.58 9.50 13.38
N ALA A 126 -12.96 10.71 13.80
CA ALA A 126 -13.62 11.67 12.91
C ALA A 126 -12.72 12.09 11.73
N GLN A 127 -11.43 12.33 11.97
CA GLN A 127 -10.45 12.68 10.93
C GLN A 127 -10.21 11.54 9.94
N PHE A 128 -10.15 10.29 10.44
CA PHE A 128 -10.07 9.11 9.59
C PHE A 128 -11.35 8.92 8.75
N ASP A 129 -12.52 9.08 9.36
CA ASP A 129 -13.81 8.97 8.66
C ASP A 129 -13.96 10.03 7.57
N GLU A 130 -13.54 11.27 7.82
CA GLU A 130 -13.51 12.35 6.83
C GLU A 130 -12.60 11.99 5.65
N TYR A 131 -11.38 11.54 5.94
CA TYR A 131 -10.43 11.13 4.90
C TYR A 131 -10.99 9.98 4.04
N TYR A 132 -11.58 8.96 4.66
CA TYR A 132 -12.14 7.83 3.91
C TYR A 132 -13.35 8.24 3.07
N ALA A 133 -14.20 9.14 3.59
CA ALA A 133 -15.30 9.70 2.80
C ALA A 133 -14.78 10.48 1.57
N VAL A 134 -13.65 11.20 1.70
CA VAL A 134 -13.01 11.86 0.55
C VAL A 134 -12.55 10.85 -0.49
N LEU A 135 -11.94 9.72 -0.09
CA LEU A 135 -11.57 8.66 -1.03
C LEU A 135 -12.80 8.14 -1.79
N GLU A 136 -13.88 7.80 -1.07
CA GLU A 136 -15.12 7.29 -1.66
C GLU A 136 -15.79 8.29 -2.61
N GLN A 137 -15.83 9.58 -2.24
CA GLN A 137 -16.37 10.65 -3.08
C GLN A 137 -15.62 10.80 -4.41
N HIS A 138 -14.35 10.39 -4.45
CA HIS A 138 -13.52 10.39 -5.64
C HIS A 138 -13.49 9.03 -6.37
N GLY A 139 -14.43 8.14 -6.06
CA GLY A 139 -14.63 6.89 -6.77
C GLY A 139 -13.71 5.75 -6.34
N VAL A 140 -12.93 5.93 -5.27
CA VAL A 140 -12.08 4.87 -4.71
C VAL A 140 -12.95 3.89 -3.91
N ARG A 141 -12.81 2.59 -4.18
CA ARG A 141 -13.39 1.53 -3.34
C ARG A 141 -12.58 1.37 -2.06
N VAL A 142 -13.22 1.52 -0.92
CA VAL A 142 -12.56 1.45 0.39
C VAL A 142 -12.94 0.15 1.09
N ASN A 143 -11.94 -0.73 1.27
CA ASN A 143 -12.07 -1.93 2.08
C ASN A 143 -11.65 -1.62 3.52
N TYR A 144 -12.37 -2.13 4.50
CA TYR A 144 -12.06 -1.94 5.92
C TYR A 144 -11.57 -3.22 6.57
N ILE A 145 -10.50 -3.13 7.34
CA ILE A 145 -10.20 -4.13 8.36
C ILE A 145 -10.72 -3.67 9.73
N GLU A 146 -11.42 -4.57 10.40
CA GLU A 146 -11.64 -4.52 11.84
C GLU A 146 -10.47 -5.22 12.53
N ALA A 147 -9.43 -4.46 12.87
CA ALA A 147 -8.23 -5.03 13.46
C ALA A 147 -8.51 -5.67 14.83
N PRO A 148 -7.84 -6.78 15.19
CA PRO A 148 -8.06 -7.43 16.47
C PRO A 148 -7.64 -6.51 17.63
N VAL A 149 -8.46 -6.47 18.69
CA VAL A 149 -8.19 -5.67 19.89
C VAL A 149 -8.39 -6.53 21.15
N PRO A 150 -7.33 -6.75 21.96
CA PRO A 150 -5.94 -6.35 21.72
C PRO A 150 -5.27 -7.22 20.65
N ALA A 151 -4.29 -6.66 19.96
CA ALA A 151 -3.34 -7.43 19.16
C ALA A 151 -1.99 -7.49 19.88
N ILE A 152 -1.44 -8.69 20.03
CA ILE A 152 -0.15 -8.92 20.68
C ILE A 152 0.79 -9.57 19.67
N GLY A 153 1.93 -8.91 19.45
CA GLY A 153 3.02 -9.37 18.61
C GLY A 153 4.13 -10.02 19.43
N THR A 154 5.28 -10.22 18.79
CA THR A 154 6.45 -10.88 19.39
C THR A 154 6.97 -10.15 20.63
N TYR A 155 6.82 -8.82 20.69
CA TYR A 155 7.42 -7.96 21.72
C TYR A 155 6.38 -7.19 22.54
N GLY A 156 5.12 -7.64 22.56
CA GLY A 156 4.04 -6.99 23.32
C GLY A 156 2.92 -6.47 22.42
N TYR A 157 2.16 -5.49 22.91
CA TYR A 157 1.01 -4.94 22.18
C TYR A 157 1.44 -4.31 20.86
N LEU A 158 0.70 -4.62 19.79
CA LEU A 158 0.92 -4.03 18.49
C LEU A 158 0.38 -2.60 18.45
N LYS A 159 1.26 -1.62 18.20
CA LYS A 159 0.87 -0.21 17.98
C LYS A 159 0.61 0.06 16.50
N ASN A 160 -0.17 1.10 16.19
CA ASN A 160 -0.40 1.62 14.85
C ASN A 160 -1.12 0.61 13.95
N LEU A 161 -2.17 -0.04 14.44
CA LEU A 161 -3.02 -0.92 13.62
C LEU A 161 -3.80 -0.13 12.56
N VAL A 162 -3.74 1.20 12.61
CA VAL A 162 -4.32 2.14 11.64
C VAL A 162 -3.40 2.47 10.46
N THR A 163 -2.08 2.23 10.55
CA THR A 163 -1.13 2.58 9.49
C THR A 163 -1.05 1.49 8.42
N LEU A 164 -2.07 1.41 7.56
CA LEU A 164 -2.26 0.27 6.67
C LEU A 164 -1.33 0.17 5.48
N ALA A 165 -0.59 1.22 5.11
CA ALA A 165 0.57 1.04 4.24
C ALA A 165 1.41 -0.15 4.73
N GLY A 166 1.50 -0.33 6.07
CA GLY A 166 2.04 -1.49 6.80
C GLY A 166 1.69 -2.89 6.29
N GLY A 167 0.62 -3.05 5.51
CA GLY A 167 0.23 -4.32 4.90
C GLY A 167 1.16 -4.80 3.79
N GLY A 168 1.88 -3.88 3.14
CA GLY A 168 2.88 -4.21 2.13
C GLY A 168 2.86 -3.31 0.91
N LEU A 169 3.38 -3.81 -0.19
CA LEU A 169 3.33 -3.18 -1.51
C LEU A 169 2.53 -4.09 -2.45
N VAL A 170 1.43 -3.59 -3.00
CA VAL A 170 0.68 -4.30 -4.05
C VAL A 170 1.16 -3.83 -5.40
N VAL A 171 1.81 -4.73 -6.12
CA VAL A 171 2.16 -4.56 -7.53
C VAL A 171 1.28 -5.46 -8.35
N ARG A 172 1.39 -5.38 -9.67
CA ARG A 172 0.71 -6.31 -10.54
C ARG A 172 0.95 -7.71 -10.02
N GLY A 173 -0.13 -8.47 -9.94
CA GLY A 173 -0.11 -9.92 -9.75
C GLY A 173 0.08 -10.36 -8.32
N GLY A 174 0.32 -9.44 -7.39
CA GLY A 174 0.33 -9.77 -5.97
C GLY A 174 0.95 -8.73 -5.07
N ALA A 175 0.95 -9.06 -3.78
CA ALA A 175 1.52 -8.25 -2.72
C ALA A 175 2.89 -8.78 -2.29
N ILE A 176 3.77 -7.87 -1.96
CA ILE A 176 4.95 -8.12 -1.13
C ILE A 176 4.55 -7.74 0.29
N VAL A 177 4.57 -8.69 1.23
CA VAL A 177 4.27 -8.41 2.64
C VAL A 177 5.54 -7.91 3.32
N HIS A 178 5.46 -6.69 3.85
CA HIS A 178 6.60 -6.00 4.42
C HIS A 178 6.96 -6.50 5.84
N ARG A 179 8.18 -6.20 6.27
CA ARG A 179 8.69 -6.56 7.59
C ARG A 179 9.29 -5.34 8.28
N MET A 180 8.64 -4.90 9.35
CA MET A 180 8.86 -3.60 9.96
C MET A 180 10.20 -3.48 10.68
N GLY A 181 10.84 -2.31 10.66
CA GLY A 181 12.15 -2.03 11.25
C GLY A 181 12.16 -0.95 12.33
N LEU A 182 11.22 0.00 12.26
CA LEU A 182 11.17 1.21 13.08
C LEU A 182 10.99 0.92 14.57
N GLY A 183 10.21 -0.11 14.89
CA GLY A 183 9.89 -0.46 16.27
C GLY A 183 9.49 -1.92 16.41
N SER A 184 9.89 -2.54 17.52
CA SER A 184 9.55 -3.93 17.82
C SER A 184 8.07 -4.14 18.14
N TRP A 185 7.37 -3.09 18.59
CA TRP A 185 5.90 -3.05 18.78
C TRP A 185 5.12 -3.22 17.47
N GLN A 186 5.80 -3.35 16.33
CA GLN A 186 5.21 -3.48 15.01
C GLN A 186 5.26 -4.92 14.49
N ARG A 187 6.07 -5.77 15.13
CA ARG A 187 6.39 -7.14 14.71
C ARG A 187 5.25 -8.11 15.04
N GLY A 188 4.66 -8.69 14.02
CA GLY A 188 3.49 -9.58 14.10
C GLY A 188 2.28 -9.04 13.32
N ARG A 189 2.30 -7.76 12.94
CA ARG A 189 1.27 -7.14 12.10
C ARG A 189 1.16 -7.83 10.73
N GLU A 190 2.28 -8.30 10.18
CA GLU A 190 2.34 -9.02 8.91
C GLU A 190 1.44 -10.26 8.85
N VAL A 191 1.17 -10.91 9.99
CA VAL A 191 0.24 -12.05 10.06
C VAL A 191 -1.20 -11.61 9.88
N ILE A 192 -1.58 -10.49 10.51
CA ILE A 192 -2.93 -9.91 10.40
C ILE A 192 -3.15 -9.44 8.97
N TRP A 193 -2.19 -8.69 8.41
CA TRP A 193 -2.30 -8.14 7.05
C TRP A 193 -2.31 -9.23 5.97
N SER A 194 -1.50 -10.27 6.12
CA SER A 194 -1.51 -11.40 5.18
C SER A 194 -2.89 -12.07 5.13
N LYS A 195 -3.55 -12.23 6.29
CA LYS A 195 -4.91 -12.79 6.33
C LYS A 195 -5.91 -11.90 5.60
N VAL A 196 -5.82 -10.59 5.77
CA VAL A 196 -6.70 -9.66 5.04
C VAL A 196 -6.46 -9.70 3.54
N LEU A 197 -5.19 -9.67 3.10
CA LEU A 197 -4.84 -9.81 1.69
C LEU A 197 -5.41 -11.11 1.11
N THR A 198 -5.27 -12.24 1.82
CA THR A 198 -5.84 -13.53 1.35
C THR A 198 -7.37 -13.54 1.37
N ALA A 199 -8.02 -12.89 2.34
CA ALA A 199 -9.48 -12.77 2.39
C ALA A 199 -10.02 -11.93 1.23
N LEU A 200 -9.24 -10.95 0.78
CA LEU A 200 -9.51 -10.18 -0.43
C LEU A 200 -9.08 -10.90 -1.72
N GLN A 201 -8.52 -12.12 -1.65
CA GLN A 201 -7.94 -12.85 -2.79
C GLN A 201 -6.81 -12.08 -3.51
N VAL A 202 -6.02 -11.31 -2.77
CA VAL A 202 -4.76 -10.75 -3.29
C VAL A 202 -3.68 -11.84 -3.21
N PRO A 203 -3.05 -12.23 -4.33
CA PRO A 203 -1.90 -13.15 -4.30
C PRO A 203 -0.75 -12.54 -3.51
N ILE A 204 0.11 -13.37 -2.89
CA ILE A 204 1.29 -12.91 -2.15
C ILE A 204 2.53 -13.51 -2.80
N TYR A 205 3.45 -12.65 -3.26
CA TYR A 205 4.74 -13.09 -3.81
C TYR A 205 5.67 -13.61 -2.71
N LEU A 206 5.83 -12.82 -1.65
CA LEU A 206 6.65 -13.16 -0.49
C LEU A 206 6.26 -12.33 0.72
N THR A 207 6.70 -12.79 1.88
CA THR A 207 6.87 -11.96 3.08
C THR A 207 8.36 -11.68 3.28
N ILE A 208 8.74 -10.42 3.50
CA ILE A 208 10.14 -10.07 3.75
C ILE A 208 10.64 -10.83 4.99
N HIS A 209 11.74 -11.57 4.85
CA HIS A 209 12.16 -12.54 5.85
C HIS A 209 13.67 -12.52 6.12
N SER A 210 14.14 -13.42 7.00
CA SER A 210 15.53 -13.50 7.45
C SER A 210 15.99 -12.18 8.12
N ARG A 211 17.15 -11.64 7.71
CA ARG A 211 17.68 -10.36 8.16
C ARG A 211 17.05 -9.17 7.43
N GLY A 212 16.19 -9.41 6.43
CA GLY A 212 15.54 -8.38 5.64
C GLY A 212 14.59 -7.53 6.46
N ILE A 213 14.67 -6.22 6.25
CA ILE A 213 13.81 -5.19 6.80
C ILE A 213 13.40 -4.29 5.63
N GLY A 214 12.12 -4.04 5.52
CA GLY A 214 11.58 -3.13 4.51
C GLY A 214 10.21 -2.71 4.96
N GLU A 215 10.06 -1.46 5.37
CA GLU A 215 8.76 -0.87 5.67
C GLU A 215 8.12 -0.27 4.42
N PRO A 216 6.79 -0.27 4.35
CA PRO A 216 6.08 0.14 3.14
C PRO A 216 6.21 1.64 2.86
N GLY A 217 6.28 2.47 3.91
CA GLY A 217 6.58 3.90 3.73
C GLY A 217 7.97 4.15 3.11
N ALA A 218 8.89 3.18 3.17
CA ALA A 218 10.22 3.34 2.59
C ALA A 218 10.19 3.39 1.05
N GLY A 219 9.04 3.13 0.40
CA GLY A 219 8.89 3.18 -1.04
C GLY A 219 7.90 4.23 -1.55
N ARG A 220 8.18 4.79 -2.73
CA ARG A 220 7.25 5.65 -3.49
C ARG A 220 7.40 5.43 -4.99
N TRP A 221 6.28 5.43 -5.71
CA TRP A 221 6.28 5.42 -7.16
C TRP A 221 6.71 6.77 -7.72
N LEU A 222 7.58 6.75 -8.73
CA LEU A 222 7.78 7.89 -9.64
C LEU A 222 6.80 7.81 -10.80
N ASP A 223 6.61 6.61 -11.34
CA ASP A 223 5.69 6.31 -12.43
C ASP A 223 5.38 4.79 -12.44
N SER A 224 4.73 4.31 -13.49
CA SER A 224 4.32 2.91 -13.66
C SER A 224 5.49 1.92 -13.83
N LYS A 225 6.72 2.41 -13.98
CA LYS A 225 7.92 1.62 -14.28
C LYS A 225 9.07 1.87 -13.31
N THR A 226 9.02 2.93 -12.52
CA THR A 226 10.10 3.31 -11.61
C THR A 226 9.59 3.47 -10.19
N PHE A 227 10.18 2.69 -9.28
CA PHE A 227 9.90 2.70 -7.85
C PHE A 227 11.12 3.17 -7.08
N VAL A 228 10.97 4.23 -6.27
CA VAL A 228 12.01 4.68 -5.36
C VAL A 228 11.88 3.92 -4.06
N PHE A 229 12.97 3.37 -3.55
CA PHE A 229 13.01 2.72 -2.25
C PHE A 229 14.19 3.23 -1.41
N ASN A 230 13.92 3.60 -0.16
CA ASN A 230 14.87 4.30 0.70
C ASN A 230 15.53 3.35 1.69
N GLU A 231 16.82 3.05 1.49
CA GLU A 231 17.64 2.40 2.50
C GLU A 231 17.86 3.33 3.69
N SER A 232 17.42 2.90 4.86
CA SER A 232 17.25 3.75 6.04
C SER A 232 17.11 2.92 7.30
N VAL A 233 16.77 3.54 8.43
CA VAL A 233 16.55 2.79 9.68
C VAL A 233 15.33 1.84 9.62
N VAL A 234 14.48 2.00 8.59
CA VAL A 234 13.25 1.23 8.38
C VAL A 234 13.33 0.30 7.16
N ALA A 235 14.47 0.25 6.47
CA ALA A 235 14.72 -0.66 5.36
C ALA A 235 16.22 -0.90 5.17
N ASN A 236 16.64 -2.17 5.09
CA ASN A 236 18.05 -2.53 4.92
C ASN A 236 18.32 -3.25 3.60
N GLU A 237 19.59 -3.37 3.22
CA GLU A 237 20.06 -4.02 1.99
C GLU A 237 19.37 -5.37 1.68
N GLU A 238 19.19 -6.24 2.68
CA GLU A 238 18.53 -7.54 2.46
C GLU A 238 17.03 -7.41 2.18
N GLY A 239 16.35 -6.44 2.78
CA GLY A 239 14.95 -6.15 2.44
C GLY A 239 14.84 -5.55 1.04
N LEU A 240 15.74 -4.63 0.69
CA LEU A 240 15.84 -4.05 -0.65
C LEU A 240 16.02 -5.15 -1.71
N ARG A 241 16.96 -6.07 -1.50
CA ARG A 241 17.22 -7.19 -2.42
C ARG A 241 15.99 -8.06 -2.67
N GLN A 242 15.18 -8.31 -1.63
CA GLN A 242 13.96 -9.11 -1.76
C GLN A 242 12.85 -8.36 -2.53
N ILE A 243 12.70 -7.06 -2.32
CA ILE A 243 11.74 -6.23 -3.08
C ILE A 243 12.19 -6.11 -4.53
N GLU A 244 13.47 -5.79 -4.75
CA GLU A 244 14.08 -5.67 -6.08
C GLU A 244 13.92 -6.95 -6.90
N PHE A 245 14.07 -8.13 -6.28
CA PHE A 245 13.84 -9.40 -6.95
C PHE A 245 12.44 -9.50 -7.57
N VAL A 246 11.41 -9.06 -6.84
CA VAL A 246 10.02 -9.07 -7.34
C VAL A 246 9.84 -8.00 -8.41
N LEU A 247 10.28 -6.76 -8.16
CA LEU A 247 10.11 -5.64 -9.08
C LEU A 247 10.83 -5.86 -10.43
N ASN A 248 12.07 -6.35 -10.40
CA ASN A 248 12.82 -6.68 -11.61
C ASN A 248 12.13 -7.79 -12.42
N GLY A 249 11.54 -8.78 -11.76
CA GLY A 249 10.74 -9.82 -12.41
C GLY A 249 9.51 -9.27 -13.14
N LEU A 250 9.02 -8.10 -12.74
CA LEU A 250 7.90 -7.38 -13.34
C LEU A 250 8.35 -6.29 -14.33
N GLY A 251 9.66 -6.15 -14.56
CA GLY A 251 10.23 -5.10 -15.43
C GLY A 251 10.17 -3.69 -14.83
N ILE A 252 10.05 -3.58 -13.51
CA ILE A 252 10.02 -2.32 -12.77
C ILE A 252 11.44 -2.01 -12.27
N GLU A 253 11.95 -0.83 -12.60
CA GLU A 253 13.22 -0.32 -12.10
C GLU A 253 13.07 0.15 -10.65
N MET A 254 13.96 -0.30 -9.77
CA MET A 254 14.04 0.21 -8.40
C MET A 254 15.22 1.20 -8.27
N ILE A 255 14.92 2.43 -7.85
CA ILE A 255 15.93 3.44 -7.51
C ILE A 255 16.14 3.44 -6.00
N THR A 256 17.33 3.03 -5.57
CA THR A 256 17.71 3.10 -4.15
C THR A 256 18.10 4.52 -3.76
N THR A 257 17.52 5.00 -2.67
CA THR A 257 17.83 6.30 -2.04
C THR A 257 18.27 6.09 -0.59
N HIS A 258 18.83 7.14 0.02
CA HIS A 258 19.28 7.09 1.41
C HIS A 258 18.87 8.36 2.15
N SER A 259 18.35 8.22 3.38
CA SER A 259 18.02 9.34 4.27
C SER A 259 19.12 9.65 5.28
N PRO A 260 19.10 10.85 5.89
CA PRO A 260 19.85 11.12 7.12
C PRO A 260 19.46 10.04 8.13
N GLY A 261 20.43 9.19 8.51
CA GLY A 261 20.19 8.00 9.31
C GLY A 261 19.80 8.28 10.76
N TRP A 262 19.87 7.23 11.59
CA TRP A 262 19.45 7.26 12.99
C TRP A 262 20.02 8.44 13.79
N VAL A 263 19.17 9.03 14.64
CA VAL A 263 19.51 10.13 15.55
C VAL A 263 19.31 9.70 17.01
N GLU A 264 20.13 10.24 17.91
CA GLU A 264 20.06 9.94 19.36
C GLU A 264 18.83 10.55 20.04
N THR A 265 18.37 11.71 19.56
CA THR A 265 17.16 12.36 20.04
C THR A 265 16.28 12.76 18.86
N THR A 266 14.99 12.52 18.99
CA THR A 266 13.99 13.03 18.06
C THR A 266 13.48 14.40 18.47
N ASN A 267 13.84 14.96 19.64
CA ASN A 267 13.22 16.19 20.15
C ASN A 267 11.68 16.15 19.95
N ASP A 268 11.11 17.20 19.32
CA ASP A 268 9.68 17.29 18.93
C ASP A 268 9.41 16.80 17.49
N GLY A 269 10.33 16.07 16.84
CA GLY A 269 10.16 15.63 15.46
C GLY A 269 11.19 14.61 14.95
N ASN A 270 10.72 13.61 14.22
CA ASN A 270 11.60 12.54 13.77
C ASN A 270 12.32 12.80 12.43
N TRP A 271 13.35 13.63 12.48
CA TRP A 271 14.14 14.02 11.29
C TRP A 271 15.07 12.91 10.77
N GLY A 272 15.53 11.99 11.62
CA GLY A 272 16.56 10.99 11.29
C GLY A 272 16.04 9.60 10.94
N THR A 273 14.73 9.38 10.96
CA THR A 273 14.16 8.06 10.65
C THR A 273 13.09 8.19 9.58
N SER A 274 13.54 8.60 8.38
CA SER A 274 12.63 8.97 7.30
C SER A 274 12.33 7.79 6.38
N HIS A 275 11.04 7.54 6.21
CA HIS A 275 10.46 6.80 5.08
C HIS A 275 10.53 7.64 3.79
N ALA A 276 10.43 7.02 2.62
CA ALA A 276 10.36 7.75 1.34
C ALA A 276 9.09 8.60 1.24
N ASP A 277 7.99 8.11 1.80
CA ASP A 277 6.73 8.85 1.86
C ASP A 277 6.76 10.10 2.77
N MET A 278 7.87 10.33 3.47
CA MET A 278 8.11 11.55 4.24
C MET A 278 8.92 12.59 3.47
N PHE A 279 9.65 12.21 2.42
CA PHE A 279 10.44 13.16 1.63
C PHE A 279 10.04 13.28 0.17
N LEU A 280 9.24 12.36 -0.38
CA LEU A 280 8.85 12.33 -1.78
C LEU A 280 7.35 12.09 -1.92
N MET A 281 6.70 12.90 -2.75
CA MET A 281 5.37 12.65 -3.29
C MET A 281 5.33 13.03 -4.77
N VAL A 282 4.64 12.21 -5.58
CA VAL A 282 4.48 12.46 -7.01
C VAL A 282 3.01 12.76 -7.30
N PRO A 283 2.65 14.05 -7.44
CA PRO A 283 1.27 14.46 -7.65
C PRO A 283 0.82 14.34 -9.11
N ASP A 284 1.76 14.37 -10.05
CA ASP A 284 1.52 14.35 -11.49
C ASP A 284 2.80 13.88 -12.22
N HIS A 285 2.66 13.56 -13.50
CA HIS A 285 3.78 13.13 -14.34
C HIS A 285 4.87 14.21 -14.39
N GLY A 286 6.10 13.83 -14.04
CA GLY A 286 7.26 14.74 -14.08
C GLY A 286 7.23 15.83 -13.00
N VAL A 287 6.32 15.77 -12.03
CA VAL A 287 6.28 16.69 -10.88
C VAL A 287 6.60 15.92 -9.61
N ALA A 288 7.46 16.46 -8.75
CA ALA A 288 7.78 15.87 -7.45
C ALA A 288 7.67 16.92 -6.36
N VAL A 289 6.93 16.63 -5.30
CA VAL A 289 7.03 17.34 -4.02
C VAL A 289 8.15 16.70 -3.23
N LEU A 290 9.15 17.48 -2.82
CA LEU A 290 10.39 16.96 -2.25
C LEU A 290 10.80 17.70 -0.98
N ALA A 291 11.20 16.95 0.05
CA ALA A 291 11.96 17.45 1.19
C ALA A 291 13.46 17.09 0.98
N PRO A 292 14.24 17.91 0.26
CA PRO A 292 15.58 17.52 -0.20
C PRO A 292 16.59 17.30 0.92
N HIS A 293 16.34 17.88 2.11
CA HIS A 293 17.19 17.70 3.28
C HIS A 293 17.11 16.29 3.90
N LEU A 294 16.17 15.45 3.45
CA LEU A 294 15.92 14.10 3.98
C LEU A 294 16.29 12.98 3.00
N VAL A 295 16.94 13.32 1.87
CA VAL A 295 17.36 12.34 0.88
C VAL A 295 18.77 12.68 0.35
N ASN A 296 19.52 11.66 -0.04
CA ASN A 296 20.87 11.82 -0.57
C ASN A 296 20.87 12.67 -1.85
N TYR A 297 21.88 13.53 -1.99
CA TYR A 297 22.01 14.47 -3.11
C TYR A 297 21.99 13.79 -4.50
N GLY A 298 22.42 12.52 -4.59
CA GLY A 298 22.35 11.76 -5.83
C GLY A 298 20.93 11.64 -6.40
N PHE A 299 19.93 11.46 -5.55
CA PHE A 299 18.53 11.42 -5.97
C PHE A 299 18.01 12.80 -6.42
N VAL A 300 18.40 13.86 -5.72
CA VAL A 300 18.10 15.25 -6.13
C VAL A 300 18.69 15.53 -7.52
N GLN A 301 19.93 15.10 -7.78
CA GLN A 301 20.55 15.21 -9.09
C GLN A 301 19.85 14.35 -10.15
N TYR A 302 19.37 13.17 -9.80
CA TYR A 302 18.57 12.33 -10.70
C TYR A 302 17.32 13.08 -11.16
N LEU A 303 16.54 13.65 -10.23
CA LEU A 303 15.34 14.43 -10.58
C LEU A 303 15.69 15.60 -11.50
N MET A 304 16.73 16.38 -11.17
CA MET A 304 17.17 17.51 -12.01
C MET A 304 17.65 17.11 -13.41
N ARG A 305 18.38 15.98 -13.54
CA ARG A 305 18.91 15.50 -14.82
C ARG A 305 17.84 14.90 -15.72
N ASN A 306 16.72 14.47 -15.15
CA ASN A 306 15.58 13.92 -15.87
C ASN A 306 14.43 14.95 -15.97
N ASP A 307 14.77 16.24 -15.87
CA ASP A 307 13.86 17.38 -16.09
C ASP A 307 12.57 17.36 -15.23
N TRP A 308 12.65 16.79 -14.02
CA TRP A 308 11.54 16.83 -13.07
C TRP A 308 11.31 18.25 -12.54
N LYS A 309 10.04 18.64 -12.47
CA LYS A 309 9.60 19.83 -11.75
C LYS A 309 9.56 19.53 -10.25
N VAL A 310 10.57 20.01 -9.51
CA VAL A 310 10.64 19.83 -8.06
C VAL A 310 9.96 21.00 -7.33
N ILE A 311 8.91 20.68 -6.57
CA ILE A 311 8.26 21.57 -5.60
C ILE A 311 8.86 21.25 -4.23
N GLU A 312 9.81 22.07 -3.81
CA GLU A 312 10.45 21.88 -2.50
C GLU A 312 9.51 22.21 -1.35
N VAL A 313 9.47 21.34 -0.34
CA VAL A 313 8.76 21.55 0.93
C VAL A 313 9.61 22.47 1.82
N PRO A 314 9.10 23.66 2.20
CA PRO A 314 9.78 24.54 3.14
C PRO A 314 10.03 23.83 4.49
N PRO A 315 11.21 24.00 5.13
CA PRO A 315 11.51 23.33 6.40
C PRO A 315 10.49 23.61 7.53
N ASP A 316 9.88 24.79 7.55
CA ASP A 316 8.85 25.20 8.50
C ASP A 316 7.47 24.56 8.24
N GLU A 317 7.22 24.13 7.00
CA GLU A 317 6.00 23.40 6.60
C GLU A 317 6.16 21.87 6.58
N TYR A 318 7.35 21.35 6.90
CA TYR A 318 7.67 19.91 6.80
C TYR A 318 6.67 19.03 7.58
N TRP A 319 6.37 19.42 8.82
CA TRP A 319 5.41 18.70 9.66
C TRP A 319 3.94 18.92 9.27
N GLY A 320 3.67 19.73 8.24
CA GLY A 320 2.38 19.72 7.54
C GLY A 320 2.14 18.44 6.72
N LEU A 321 3.16 17.59 6.57
CA LEU A 321 3.10 16.27 5.92
C LEU A 321 2.69 16.31 4.44
N ALA A 322 3.12 17.34 3.69
CA ALA A 322 2.81 17.46 2.26
C ALA A 322 3.32 16.26 1.43
N CYS A 323 4.46 15.67 1.80
CA CYS A 323 4.97 14.46 1.15
C CYS A 323 4.15 13.21 1.48
N ASN A 324 3.48 13.16 2.64
CA ASN A 324 2.68 12.00 3.05
C ASN A 324 1.24 12.05 2.51
N ALA A 325 1.07 12.66 1.33
CA ALA A 325 -0.18 12.77 0.60
C ALA A 325 -0.41 11.56 -0.33
N VAL A 326 -1.66 11.36 -0.72
CA VAL A 326 -2.12 10.30 -1.62
C VAL A 326 -2.51 10.88 -2.97
N THR A 327 -1.94 10.35 -4.04
CA THR A 327 -2.29 10.72 -5.41
C THR A 327 -3.55 9.95 -5.82
N LEU A 328 -4.65 10.66 -6.06
CA LEU A 328 -5.91 10.04 -6.51
C LEU A 328 -5.86 9.71 -8.00
N ALA A 329 -5.25 10.59 -8.79
CA ALA A 329 -4.95 10.44 -10.20
C ALA A 329 -3.86 11.46 -10.56
N PRO A 330 -3.19 11.36 -11.71
CA PRO A 330 -2.25 12.39 -12.13
C PRO A 330 -2.94 13.76 -12.15
N GLY A 331 -2.36 14.74 -11.45
CA GLY A 331 -2.91 16.08 -11.32
C GLY A 331 -3.97 16.25 -10.22
N ARG A 332 -4.24 15.22 -9.40
CA ARG A 332 -5.19 15.30 -8.26
C ARG A 332 -4.68 14.54 -7.04
N VAL A 333 -4.54 15.23 -5.92
CA VAL A 333 -4.03 14.65 -4.66
C VAL A 333 -4.94 14.97 -3.47
N VAL A 334 -4.97 14.08 -2.47
CA VAL A 334 -5.46 14.39 -1.12
C VAL A 334 -4.25 14.61 -0.21
N MET A 335 -4.24 15.74 0.48
CA MET A 335 -3.13 16.20 1.31
C MET A 335 -3.62 16.64 2.69
N ASN A 336 -2.80 16.44 3.72
CA ASN A 336 -3.09 16.99 5.03
C ASN A 336 -3.07 18.54 5.02
N ALA A 337 -3.93 19.17 5.81
CA ALA A 337 -3.86 20.61 6.05
C ALA A 337 -2.59 20.96 6.86
N GLY A 338 -1.79 21.92 6.38
CA GLY A 338 -0.59 22.37 7.10
C GLY A 338 0.57 22.91 6.25
N SER A 339 0.53 22.76 4.92
CA SER A 339 1.62 23.20 4.03
C SER A 339 1.13 24.18 2.94
N PRO A 340 0.68 25.39 3.30
CA PRO A 340 0.05 26.33 2.36
C PRO A 340 0.95 26.75 1.20
N ALA A 341 2.26 26.90 1.39
CA ALA A 341 3.16 27.23 0.29
C ALA A 341 3.29 26.09 -0.72
N VAL A 342 3.27 24.83 -0.26
CA VAL A 342 3.27 23.66 -1.16
C VAL A 342 1.96 23.59 -1.95
N VAL A 343 0.81 23.80 -1.29
CA VAL A 343 -0.51 23.80 -1.96
C VAL A 343 -0.61 24.88 -3.03
N ASP A 344 -0.17 26.11 -2.73
CA ASP A 344 -0.15 27.21 -3.69
C ASP A 344 0.76 26.91 -4.90
N ARG A 345 1.94 26.29 -4.68
CA ARG A 345 2.82 25.88 -5.77
C ARG A 345 2.21 24.77 -6.62
N LEU A 346 1.57 23.77 -6.01
CA LEU A 346 0.86 22.71 -6.74
C LEU A 346 -0.27 23.29 -7.59
N GLY A 347 -1.07 24.20 -7.05
CA GLY A 347 -2.15 24.86 -7.79
C GLY A 347 -1.66 25.67 -9.00
N ARG A 348 -0.47 26.29 -8.90
CA ARG A 348 0.16 26.98 -10.05
C ARG A 348 0.59 26.03 -11.17
N GLU A 349 0.87 24.78 -10.85
CA GLU A 349 1.14 23.73 -11.84
C GLU A 349 -0.15 23.06 -12.35
N GLY A 350 -1.33 23.53 -11.93
CA GLY A 350 -2.62 22.99 -12.36
C GLY A 350 -3.05 21.73 -11.61
N ILE A 351 -2.37 21.39 -10.51
CA ILE A 351 -2.68 20.21 -9.69
C ILE A 351 -3.79 20.57 -8.70
N GLU A 352 -4.86 19.77 -8.68
CA GLU A 352 -5.95 19.86 -7.72
C GLU A 352 -5.52 19.25 -6.38
N VAL A 353 -5.57 20.05 -5.31
CA VAL A 353 -5.25 19.61 -3.96
C VAL A 353 -6.52 19.63 -3.10
N ILE A 354 -6.95 18.46 -2.67
CA ILE A 354 -8.03 18.29 -1.70
C ILE A 354 -7.40 18.19 -0.32
N GLN A 355 -7.82 19.03 0.62
CA GLN A 355 -7.26 19.05 1.96
C GLN A 355 -8.20 18.43 2.99
N VAL A 356 -7.64 17.65 3.90
CA VAL A 356 -8.31 17.10 5.10
C VAL A 356 -7.47 17.41 6.34
N ASP A 357 -8.08 17.49 7.52
CA ASP A 357 -7.35 17.61 8.79
C ASP A 357 -6.97 16.23 9.33
N PHE A 358 -5.68 15.92 9.38
CA PHE A 358 -5.12 14.68 9.94
C PHE A 358 -4.21 14.94 11.15
N SER A 359 -4.36 16.09 11.80
CA SER A 359 -3.47 16.54 12.87
C SER A 359 -3.47 15.64 14.11
N GLU A 360 -4.55 14.94 14.43
CA GLU A 360 -4.59 14.03 15.58
C GLU A 360 -3.77 12.75 15.30
N SER A 361 -3.81 12.25 14.05
CA SER A 361 -2.97 11.13 13.60
C SER A 361 -1.48 11.48 13.67
N HIS A 362 -1.14 12.68 13.19
CA HIS A 362 0.24 13.18 13.28
C HIS A 362 0.73 13.23 14.74
N ASN A 363 -0.12 13.74 15.64
CA ASN A 363 0.21 13.83 17.06
C ASN A 363 0.58 12.45 17.67
N PHE A 364 -0.22 11.43 17.38
CA PHE A 364 -0.12 10.12 18.03
C PHE A 364 0.83 9.13 17.33
N ALA A 365 0.87 9.13 16.00
CA ALA A 365 1.55 8.09 15.22
C ALA A 365 2.61 8.64 14.24
N ILE A 366 2.74 9.97 14.11
CA ILE A 366 3.55 10.60 13.05
C ILE A 366 3.16 10.00 11.67
N ALA A 367 1.87 9.76 11.48
CA ALA A 367 1.33 9.10 10.30
C ALA A 367 0.43 10.07 9.52
N GLY A 368 0.75 10.27 8.24
CA GLY A 368 -0.11 10.99 7.30
C GLY A 368 -1.04 10.07 6.51
N LEU A 369 -1.59 10.60 5.42
CA LEU A 369 -2.63 9.94 4.63
C LEU A 369 -2.10 8.71 3.89
N HIS A 370 -0.88 8.80 3.33
CA HIS A 370 -0.24 7.67 2.67
C HIS A 370 0.00 6.52 3.65
N CYS A 371 0.54 6.80 4.84
CA CYS A 371 0.76 5.77 5.87
C CYS A 371 -0.53 5.06 6.29
N ALA A 372 -1.67 5.75 6.28
CA ALA A 372 -2.97 5.21 6.65
C ALA A 372 -3.65 4.38 5.54
N THR A 373 -3.04 4.28 4.36
CA THR A 373 -3.69 3.73 3.16
C THR A 373 -2.83 2.62 2.56
N LEU A 374 -3.39 1.40 2.45
CA LEU A 374 -2.81 0.39 1.57
C LEU A 374 -3.48 0.47 0.21
N GLU A 375 -2.73 0.89 -0.80
CA GLU A 375 -3.22 0.92 -2.17
C GLU A 375 -3.24 -0.51 -2.73
N LEU A 376 -4.41 -0.95 -3.20
CA LEU A 376 -4.59 -2.30 -3.74
C LEU A 376 -4.63 -2.28 -5.27
N ARG A 377 -5.26 -1.26 -5.85
CA ARG A 377 -5.43 -1.14 -7.30
C ARG A 377 -5.39 0.30 -7.80
N ARG A 378 -4.64 0.50 -8.88
CA ARG A 378 -4.65 1.69 -9.72
C ARG A 378 -4.95 1.31 -11.18
N GLU A 379 -5.45 2.26 -11.96
CA GLU A 379 -5.43 2.12 -13.42
C GLU A 379 -4.00 1.95 -13.91
N GLN A 380 -3.76 0.94 -14.74
CA GLN A 380 -2.45 0.58 -15.24
C GLN A 380 -2.31 1.01 -16.71
N GLU A 381 -1.22 1.69 -17.06
CA GLU A 381 -0.89 2.01 -18.44
C GLU A 381 -0.63 0.73 -19.26
N GLY A 382 -1.10 0.69 -20.52
CA GLY A 382 -0.80 -0.42 -21.43
C GLY A 382 -1.61 -1.70 -21.25
N LEU A 383 -2.57 -1.76 -20.32
CA LEU A 383 -3.58 -2.83 -20.28
C LEU A 383 -4.70 -2.62 -21.33
N SER A 384 -4.37 -2.04 -22.49
CA SER A 384 -5.24 -2.08 -23.65
C SER A 384 -5.37 -3.53 -24.09
N ARG A 385 -6.55 -4.11 -23.80
CA ARG A 385 -7.13 -5.34 -24.36
C ARG A 385 -6.35 -5.87 -25.56
N HIS A 386 -5.46 -6.83 -25.33
CA HIS A 386 -5.21 -7.81 -26.38
C HIS A 386 -6.51 -8.60 -26.50
N VAL A 387 -7.29 -8.19 -27.50
CA VAL A 387 -8.52 -8.85 -27.98
C VAL A 387 -8.14 -10.18 -28.61
#